data_AF-X0UDK1-F1
#
_entry.id   AF-X0UDK1-F1
#
_cell.length_a   1.000
_cell.length_b   1.000
_cell.length_c   1.000
_cell.angle_alpha   90.00
_cell.angle_beta   90.00
_cell.angle_gamma   90.00
#
_symmetry.space_group_name_H-M   'P 1'
#
loop_
_entity.id
_entity.type
_entity.pdbx_description
1 polymer ?
#
loop_
_entity_poly.entity_id
_entity_poly.type
_entity_poly.pdbx_seq_one_letter_code
_entity_poly.pdbx_strand_id
1 'polypeptide(L)'
;KNAGVDFVIMPCVTAHYFMPEVFAQIDVPFLSLIDEAVDWAKENISGLKKVGLLSSTGTQVSKLFQNKFEKAGIKVLAPEEKDQQKVMSAIFGAGGIKAGFTSGPSKESIIRAAEKLIAGGAEAIIAGCTELPLVLKASDIPIPLIEPMDILAKKSIVEAGYKVR
;
A
#
# COMPACT_ATOMS: atom_id res chain seq x y z
N LYS A 1 12.89 12.17 18.93
CA LYS A 1 12.81 13.51 19.56
C LYS A 1 14.17 14.22 19.59
N ASN A 2 15.22 13.63 20.18
CA ASN A 2 16.50 14.33 20.39
C ASN A 2 17.42 14.47 19.15
N ALA A 3 17.04 13.88 18.01
CA ALA A 3 17.82 13.95 16.78
C ALA A 3 17.57 15.22 15.93
N GLY A 4 16.70 16.15 16.39
CA GLY A 4 16.41 17.40 15.69
C GLY A 4 15.62 17.22 14.39
N VAL A 5 14.64 16.31 14.38
CA VAL A 5 13.79 16.02 13.21
C VAL A 5 12.54 16.88 13.20
N ASP A 6 12.17 17.43 12.04
CA ASP A 6 10.96 18.25 11.86
C ASP A 6 9.69 17.41 11.69
N PHE A 7 9.80 16.20 11.12
CA PHE A 7 8.71 15.24 10.98
C PHE A 7 9.22 13.80 10.95
N VAL A 8 8.31 12.84 11.12
CA VAL A 8 8.60 11.39 11.08
C VAL A 8 7.75 10.74 9.99
N ILE A 9 8.31 9.72 9.35
CA ILE A 9 7.60 8.83 8.42
C ILE A 9 7.82 7.38 8.82
N MET A 10 6.89 6.49 8.47
CA MET A 10 7.02 5.04 8.72
C MET A 10 6.96 4.28 7.39
N PRO A 11 8.09 3.80 6.84
CA PRO A 11 8.13 3.08 5.57
C PRO A 11 7.71 1.60 5.73
N CYS A 12 6.67 1.33 6.52
CA CYS A 12 6.16 0.00 6.79
C CYS A 12 4.65 0.07 7.03
N VAL A 13 3.88 -0.62 6.18
CA VAL A 13 2.42 -0.64 6.27
C VAL A 13 1.95 -1.24 7.60
N THR A 14 2.43 -2.44 7.97
CA THR A 14 1.94 -3.13 9.16
C THR A 14 2.30 -2.42 10.46
N ALA A 15 3.42 -1.68 10.49
CA ALA A 15 3.81 -0.87 11.65
C ALA A 15 2.79 0.24 11.95
N HIS A 16 1.97 0.67 10.97
CA HIS A 16 0.92 1.66 11.17
C HIS A 16 -0.13 1.23 12.21
N TYR A 17 -0.27 -0.07 12.46
CA TYR A 17 -1.18 -0.59 13.49
C TYR A 17 -0.82 -0.07 14.90
N PHE A 18 0.46 0.08 15.21
CA PHE A 18 0.94 0.50 16.52
C PHE A 18 1.10 2.03 16.64
N MET A 19 0.91 2.75 15.55
CA MET A 19 1.22 4.19 15.51
C MET A 19 0.36 5.06 16.43
N PRO A 20 -0.93 4.77 16.71
CA PRO A 20 -1.67 5.53 17.71
C PRO A 20 -0.99 5.58 19.08
N GLU A 21 -0.39 4.47 19.51
CA GLU A 21 0.34 4.38 20.79
C GLU A 21 1.66 5.15 20.73
N VAL A 22 2.37 5.07 19.60
CA VAL A 22 3.62 5.81 19.38
C VAL A 22 3.37 7.33 19.37
N PHE A 23 2.30 7.80 18.72
CA PHE A 23 1.96 9.23 18.64
C PHE A 23 1.52 9.82 19.96
N ALA A 24 0.93 9.03 20.84
CA ALA A 24 0.65 9.49 22.20
C ALA A 24 1.92 9.89 22.97
N GLN A 25 3.11 9.50 22.49
CA GLN A 25 4.39 9.72 23.15
C GLN A 25 5.35 10.66 22.39
N ILE A 26 4.95 11.17 21.21
CA ILE A 26 5.80 12.08 20.43
C ILE A 26 5.03 13.34 20.02
N ASP A 27 5.71 14.48 20.08
CA ASP A 27 5.14 15.78 19.68
C ASP A 27 5.52 16.19 18.25
N VAL A 28 6.22 15.31 17.54
CA VAL A 28 6.73 15.58 16.19
C VAL A 28 5.67 15.18 15.16
N PRO A 29 5.37 16.01 14.15
CA PRO A 29 4.47 15.66 13.06
C PRO A 29 4.80 14.32 12.41
N PHE A 30 3.77 13.60 11.98
CA PHE A 30 3.91 12.32 11.31
C PHE A 30 3.17 12.29 9.98
N LEU A 31 3.89 11.96 8.90
CA LEU A 31 3.27 11.67 7.61
C LEU A 31 2.88 10.20 7.56
N SER A 32 1.57 9.98 7.55
CA SER A 32 0.99 8.64 7.52
C SER A 32 0.94 8.10 6.10
N LEU A 33 1.62 6.97 5.87
CA LEU A 33 1.67 6.29 4.58
C LEU A 33 0.27 6.00 4.03
N ILE A 34 -0.67 5.64 4.91
CA ILE A 34 -2.02 5.26 4.51
C ILE A 34 -2.87 6.52 4.22
N ASP A 35 -2.70 7.57 5.02
CA ASP A 35 -3.45 8.82 4.80
C ASP A 35 -2.99 9.49 3.50
N GLU A 36 -1.69 9.55 3.25
CA GLU A 36 -1.14 10.07 1.99
C GLU A 36 -1.58 9.23 0.78
N ALA A 37 -1.74 7.91 0.93
CA ALA A 37 -2.28 7.07 -0.14
C ALA A 37 -3.77 7.35 -0.42
N VAL A 38 -4.57 7.66 0.61
CA VAL A 38 -5.98 8.06 0.45
C VAL A 38 -6.07 9.40 -0.27
N ASP A 39 -5.30 10.39 0.18
CA ASP A 39 -5.33 11.74 -0.40
C ASP A 39 -4.85 11.72 -1.85
N TRP A 40 -3.75 11.03 -2.14
CA TRP A 40 -3.28 10.84 -3.50
C TRP A 40 -4.36 10.18 -4.38
N ALA A 41 -5.03 9.13 -3.90
CA ALA A 41 -6.05 8.44 -4.68
C ALA A 41 -7.25 9.35 -5.00
N LYS A 42 -7.69 10.17 -4.05
CA LYS A 42 -8.80 11.13 -4.25
C LYS A 42 -8.43 12.23 -5.25
N GLU A 43 -7.21 12.73 -5.18
CA GLU A 43 -6.72 13.81 -6.05
C GLU A 43 -6.48 13.35 -7.49
N ASN A 44 -5.99 12.11 -7.67
CA ASN A 44 -5.50 11.63 -8.96
C ASN A 44 -6.49 10.72 -9.69
N ILE A 45 -7.50 10.18 -9.01
CA ILE A 45 -8.46 9.23 -9.59
C ILE A 45 -9.88 9.75 -9.39
N SER A 46 -10.34 10.54 -10.35
CA SER A 46 -11.65 11.17 -10.32
C SER A 46 -12.77 10.13 -10.21
N GLY A 47 -13.66 10.33 -9.24
CA GLY A 47 -14.85 9.49 -9.06
C GLY A 47 -14.59 8.13 -8.42
N LEU A 48 -13.37 7.83 -7.96
CA LEU A 48 -13.00 6.55 -7.36
C LEU A 48 -13.96 6.11 -6.24
N LYS A 49 -14.49 4.88 -6.34
CA LYS A 49 -15.41 4.25 -5.37
C LYS A 49 -14.91 2.91 -4.84
N LYS A 50 -14.06 2.19 -5.57
CA LYS A 50 -13.57 0.86 -5.20
C LYS A 50 -12.09 0.70 -5.52
N VAL A 51 -11.32 0.24 -4.55
CA VAL A 51 -9.90 -0.10 -4.71
C VAL A 51 -9.65 -1.55 -4.34
N GLY A 52 -8.79 -2.24 -5.08
CA GLY A 52 -8.30 -3.57 -4.72
C GLY A 52 -7.04 -3.47 -3.88
N LEU A 53 -6.97 -4.16 -2.74
CA LEU A 53 -5.80 -4.18 -1.86
C LEU A 53 -5.06 -5.51 -1.98
N LEU A 54 -3.83 -5.46 -2.47
CA LEU A 54 -2.87 -6.55 -2.34
C LEU A 54 -1.91 -6.22 -1.19
N SER A 55 -1.82 -7.11 -0.20
CA SER A 55 -0.98 -6.88 0.97
C SER A 55 -0.71 -8.18 1.73
N SER A 56 0.08 -8.09 2.81
CA SER A 56 0.16 -9.16 3.78
C SER A 56 -1.21 -9.43 4.43
N THR A 57 -1.41 -10.64 4.97
CA THR A 57 -2.61 -10.99 5.75
C THR A 57 -2.73 -10.12 7.00
N GLY A 58 -1.60 -9.79 7.65
CA GLY A 58 -1.60 -8.91 8.81
C GLY A 58 -2.16 -7.51 8.50
N THR A 59 -1.80 -6.95 7.33
CA THR A 59 -2.36 -5.68 6.85
C THR A 59 -3.88 -5.77 6.61
N GLN A 60 -4.38 -6.87 6.05
CA GLN A 60 -5.81 -7.03 5.79
C GLN A 60 -6.63 -7.22 7.07
N VAL A 61 -6.12 -8.04 8.00
CA VAL A 61 -6.78 -8.33 9.27
C VAL A 61 -6.83 -7.10 10.17
N SER A 62 -5.76 -6.29 10.18
CA SER A 62 -5.71 -5.03 10.93
C SER A 62 -6.61 -3.93 10.37
N LYS A 63 -7.20 -4.12 9.17
CA LYS A 63 -8.11 -3.18 8.51
C LYS A 63 -7.52 -1.78 8.29
N LEU A 64 -6.19 -1.67 8.22
CA LEU A 64 -5.48 -0.39 8.15
C LEU A 64 -5.92 0.47 6.96
N PHE A 65 -5.94 -0.10 5.76
CA PHE A 65 -6.39 0.59 4.55
C PHE A 65 -7.91 0.74 4.52
N GLN A 66 -8.64 -0.34 4.86
CA GLN A 66 -10.10 -0.37 4.90
C GLN A 66 -10.65 0.79 5.73
N ASN A 67 -10.17 0.93 6.97
CA ASN A 67 -10.62 1.95 7.91
C ASN A 67 -10.40 3.38 7.40
N LYS A 68 -9.38 3.63 6.57
CA LYS A 68 -9.04 4.97 6.06
C LYS A 68 -9.73 5.27 4.73
N PHE A 69 -9.69 4.33 3.78
CA PHE A 69 -10.36 4.48 2.48
C PHE A 69 -11.89 4.51 2.61
N GLU A 70 -12.48 3.68 3.49
CA GLU A 70 -13.94 3.67 3.65
C GLU A 70 -14.45 4.96 4.31
N LYS A 71 -13.68 5.57 5.22
CA LYS A 71 -13.97 6.92 5.74
C LYS A 71 -13.96 7.99 4.65
N ALA A 72 -13.18 7.78 3.60
CA ALA A 72 -13.20 8.62 2.39
C ALA A 72 -14.30 8.25 1.39
N GLY A 73 -15.19 7.30 1.72
CA GLY A 73 -16.26 6.84 0.84
C GLY A 73 -15.79 5.89 -0.28
N ILE A 74 -14.60 5.28 -0.11
CA ILE A 74 -14.00 4.36 -1.08
C ILE A 74 -13.96 2.96 -0.46
N LYS A 75 -14.65 2.00 -1.10
CA LYS A 75 -14.68 0.60 -0.66
C LYS A 75 -13.36 -0.09 -0.98
N VAL A 76 -12.84 -0.89 -0.06
CA VAL A 76 -11.65 -1.71 -0.28
C VAL A 76 -12.04 -3.16 -0.53
N LEU A 77 -11.68 -3.68 -1.70
CA LEU A 77 -11.77 -5.09 -2.06
C LEU A 77 -10.44 -5.78 -1.71
N ALA A 78 -10.50 -7.01 -1.22
CA ALA A 78 -9.30 -7.81 -0.90
C ALA A 78 -9.46 -9.22 -1.48
N PRO A 79 -8.35 -9.91 -1.79
CA PRO A 79 -8.39 -11.31 -2.20
C PRO A 79 -9.14 -12.17 -1.18
N GLU A 80 -9.90 -13.15 -1.67
CA GLU A 80 -10.47 -14.19 -0.82
C GLU A 80 -9.36 -15.06 -0.22
N GLU A 81 -9.68 -15.81 0.84
CA GLU A 81 -8.70 -16.55 1.64
C GLU A 81 -7.71 -17.40 0.81
N LYS A 82 -8.22 -18.16 -0.16
CA LYS A 82 -7.38 -19.02 -1.03
C LYS A 82 -6.42 -18.20 -1.90
N ASP A 83 -6.84 -17.05 -2.39
CA ASP A 83 -5.97 -16.18 -3.18
C ASP A 83 -5.04 -15.36 -2.28
N GLN A 84 -5.49 -15.00 -1.08
CA GLN A 84 -4.66 -14.34 -0.08
C GLN A 84 -3.49 -15.23 0.38
N GLN A 85 -3.70 -16.54 0.52
CA GLN A 85 -2.63 -17.50 0.78
C GLN A 85 -1.58 -17.52 -0.35
N LYS A 86 -2.02 -17.41 -1.62
CA LYS A 86 -1.10 -17.31 -2.76
C LYS A 86 -0.34 -15.99 -2.77
N VAL A 87 -1.00 -14.87 -2.45
CA VAL A 87 -0.34 -13.57 -2.29
C VAL A 87 0.73 -13.65 -1.20
N MET A 88 0.40 -14.25 -0.05
CA MET A 88 1.37 -14.46 1.04
C MET A 88 2.55 -15.34 0.62
N SER A 89 2.29 -16.45 -0.07
CA SER A 89 3.35 -17.33 -0.59
C SER A 89 4.21 -16.63 -1.65
N ALA A 90 3.60 -15.83 -2.53
CA ALA A 90 4.32 -15.04 -3.53
C ALA A 90 5.19 -13.95 -2.89
N ILE A 91 4.78 -13.35 -1.77
CA ILE A 91 5.57 -12.34 -1.07
C ILE A 91 6.67 -13.00 -0.21
N PHE A 92 6.29 -13.95 0.67
CA PHE A 92 7.12 -14.44 1.77
C PHE A 92 7.57 -15.90 1.65
N GLY A 93 7.06 -16.66 0.67
CA GLY A 93 7.42 -18.06 0.47
C GLY A 93 8.89 -18.23 0.05
N ALA A 94 9.37 -19.48 0.03
CA ALA A 94 10.76 -19.79 -0.30
C ALA A 94 11.18 -19.31 -1.72
N GLY A 95 10.25 -19.34 -2.68
CA GLY A 95 10.40 -18.76 -4.02
C GLY A 95 9.77 -17.37 -4.17
N GLY A 96 9.56 -16.67 -3.06
CA GLY A 96 8.83 -15.41 -3.00
C GLY A 96 9.68 -14.17 -3.28
N ILE A 97 9.02 -13.04 -3.44
CA ILE A 97 9.62 -11.74 -3.76
C ILE A 97 10.65 -11.33 -2.71
N LYS A 98 10.33 -11.54 -1.42
CA LYS A 98 11.24 -11.21 -0.31
C LYS A 98 12.53 -12.03 -0.32
N ALA A 99 12.51 -13.22 -0.92
CA ALA A 99 13.68 -14.07 -1.11
C ALA A 99 14.47 -13.73 -2.41
N GLY A 100 14.09 -12.66 -3.12
CA GLY A 100 14.78 -12.17 -4.33
C GLY A 100 14.15 -12.62 -5.65
N PHE A 101 13.08 -13.41 -5.62
CA PHE A 101 12.40 -13.90 -6.82
C PHE A 101 11.39 -12.87 -7.35
N THR A 102 11.86 -11.91 -8.14
CA THR A 102 11.07 -10.77 -8.66
C THR A 102 10.46 -11.03 -10.05
N SER A 103 10.56 -12.26 -10.56
CA SER A 103 9.98 -12.69 -11.83
C SER A 103 9.41 -14.10 -11.73
N GLY A 104 8.74 -14.56 -12.79
CA GLY A 104 8.17 -15.91 -12.84
C GLY A 104 6.97 -16.10 -11.90
N PRO A 105 6.82 -17.28 -11.26
CA PRO A 105 5.58 -17.68 -10.60
C PRO A 105 5.06 -16.71 -9.52
N SER A 106 5.96 -16.08 -8.76
CA SER A 106 5.59 -15.11 -7.72
C SER A 106 5.02 -13.83 -8.33
N LYS A 107 5.68 -13.26 -9.35
CA LYS A 107 5.16 -12.11 -10.11
C LYS A 107 3.80 -12.44 -10.73
N GLU A 108 3.68 -13.57 -11.42
CA GLU A 108 2.43 -13.97 -12.07
C GLU A 108 1.29 -14.17 -11.06
N SER A 109 1.60 -14.68 -9.86
CA SER A 109 0.59 -14.85 -8.81
C SER A 109 0.07 -13.52 -8.27
N ILE A 110 0.93 -12.51 -8.18
CA ILE A 110 0.53 -11.14 -7.83
C ILE A 110 -0.34 -10.54 -8.94
N ILE A 111 0.06 -10.66 -10.21
CA ILE A 111 -0.74 -10.16 -11.35
C ILE A 111 -2.12 -10.84 -11.36
N ARG A 112 -2.19 -12.17 -11.25
CA ARG A 112 -3.47 -12.91 -11.21
C ARG A 112 -4.35 -12.46 -10.04
N ALA A 113 -3.77 -12.15 -8.88
CA ALA A 113 -4.53 -11.62 -7.76
C ALA A 113 -5.07 -10.21 -8.05
N ALA A 114 -4.27 -9.35 -8.70
CA ALA A 114 -4.74 -8.04 -9.16
C ALA A 114 -5.89 -8.20 -10.16
N GLU A 115 -5.74 -9.00 -11.21
CA GLU A 115 -6.75 -9.24 -12.24
C GLU A 115 -8.09 -9.70 -11.65
N LYS A 116 -8.06 -10.57 -10.62
CA LYS A 116 -9.28 -10.99 -9.91
C LYS A 116 -9.97 -9.85 -9.17
N LEU A 117 -9.21 -8.96 -8.54
CA LEU A 117 -9.77 -7.76 -7.90
C LEU A 117 -10.37 -6.81 -8.94
N ILE A 118 -9.71 -6.67 -10.09
CA ILE A 118 -10.20 -5.89 -11.24
C ILE A 118 -11.53 -6.47 -11.74
N ALA A 119 -11.59 -7.78 -11.95
CA ALA A 119 -12.83 -8.48 -12.33
C ALA A 119 -13.94 -8.34 -11.26
N GLY A 120 -13.56 -8.20 -9.98
CA GLY A 120 -14.47 -7.86 -8.88
C GLY A 120 -14.92 -6.39 -8.82
N GLY A 121 -14.46 -5.56 -9.76
CA GLY A 121 -14.85 -4.15 -9.88
C GLY A 121 -13.93 -3.18 -9.12
N ALA A 122 -12.68 -3.54 -8.86
CA ALA A 122 -11.67 -2.56 -8.43
C ALA A 122 -11.37 -1.58 -9.56
N GLU A 123 -11.31 -0.28 -9.22
CA GLU A 123 -11.03 0.82 -10.16
C GLU A 123 -9.58 1.32 -10.02
N ALA A 124 -8.88 0.92 -8.95
CA ALA A 124 -7.44 0.99 -8.81
C ALA A 124 -6.92 -0.17 -7.95
N ILE A 125 -5.63 -0.49 -8.04
CA ILE A 125 -4.96 -1.47 -7.18
C ILE A 125 -4.00 -0.76 -6.21
N ILE A 126 -4.06 -1.09 -4.93
CA ILE A 126 -3.10 -0.65 -3.91
C ILE A 126 -2.04 -1.73 -3.74
N ALA A 127 -0.78 -1.36 -3.96
CA ALA A 127 0.40 -2.14 -3.61
C ALA A 127 0.69 -1.99 -2.09
N GLY A 128 -0.15 -2.59 -1.25
CA GLY A 128 -0.15 -2.46 0.22
C GLY A 128 0.92 -3.26 0.96
N CYS A 129 2.02 -3.59 0.28
CA CYS A 129 3.22 -4.21 0.86
C CYS A 129 4.45 -3.75 0.06
N THR A 130 5.55 -3.48 0.76
CA THR A 130 6.80 -2.92 0.20
C THR A 130 7.41 -3.75 -0.93
N GLU A 131 7.16 -5.05 -0.95
CA GLU A 131 7.65 -6.00 -1.95
C GLU A 131 6.87 -5.92 -3.28
N LEU A 132 5.60 -5.52 -3.26
CA LEU A 132 4.73 -5.58 -4.44
C LEU A 132 5.20 -4.68 -5.60
N PRO A 133 5.65 -3.43 -5.36
CA PRO A 133 6.26 -2.58 -6.39
C PRO A 133 7.43 -3.22 -7.14
N LEU A 134 8.11 -4.23 -6.57
CA LEU A 134 9.21 -4.91 -7.25
C LEU A 134 8.75 -5.76 -8.44
N VAL A 135 7.49 -6.21 -8.45
CA VAL A 135 6.98 -7.16 -9.45
C VAL A 135 5.73 -6.70 -10.18
N LEU A 136 4.92 -5.82 -9.56
CA LEU A 136 3.70 -5.26 -10.13
C LEU A 136 3.96 -3.81 -10.53
N LYS A 137 3.92 -3.53 -11.84
CA LYS A 137 4.08 -2.20 -12.42
C LYS A 137 2.76 -1.69 -12.98
N ALA A 138 2.64 -0.38 -13.14
CA ALA A 138 1.47 0.24 -13.77
C ALA A 138 1.20 -0.31 -15.19
N SER A 139 2.23 -0.75 -15.92
CA SER A 139 2.09 -1.37 -17.24
C SER A 139 1.56 -2.80 -17.21
N ASP A 140 1.54 -3.46 -16.04
CA ASP A 140 1.09 -4.85 -15.91
C ASP A 140 -0.45 -4.94 -15.73
N ILE A 141 -1.15 -3.82 -15.46
CA ILE A 141 -2.60 -3.79 -15.22
C ILE A 141 -3.29 -2.64 -15.97
N PRO A 142 -4.56 -2.78 -16.38
CA PRO A 142 -5.27 -1.76 -17.17
C PRO A 142 -5.86 -0.61 -16.35
N ILE A 143 -5.66 -0.60 -15.03
CA ILE A 143 -6.21 0.42 -14.11
C ILE A 143 -5.08 1.03 -13.26
N PRO A 144 -5.29 2.22 -12.65
CA PRO A 144 -4.27 2.87 -11.83
C PRO A 144 -3.70 1.96 -10.73
N LEU A 145 -2.38 2.05 -10.55
CA LEU A 145 -1.66 1.45 -9.45
C LEU A 145 -1.33 2.53 -8.41
N ILE A 146 -1.81 2.35 -7.19
CA ILE A 146 -1.50 3.18 -6.02
C ILE A 146 -0.32 2.52 -5.31
N GLU A 147 0.79 3.23 -5.20
CA GLU A 147 2.03 2.77 -4.55
C GLU A 147 2.31 3.61 -3.30
N PRO A 148 1.74 3.25 -2.12
CA PRO A 148 1.83 4.06 -0.91
C PRO A 148 3.25 4.43 -0.49
N MET A 149 4.23 3.55 -0.74
CA MET A 149 5.64 3.82 -0.45
C MET A 149 6.23 4.93 -1.32
N ASP A 150 5.94 4.92 -2.62
CA ASP A 150 6.40 5.94 -3.56
C ASP A 150 5.70 7.28 -3.29
N ILE A 151 4.39 7.23 -3.02
CA ILE A 151 3.59 8.40 -2.62
C ILE A 151 4.17 9.03 -1.35
N LEU A 152 4.43 8.24 -0.30
CA LEU A 152 5.01 8.74 0.95
C LEU A 152 6.42 9.32 0.71
N ALA A 153 7.26 8.67 -0.09
CA ALA A 153 8.60 9.17 -0.39
C ALA A 153 8.53 10.54 -1.09
N LYS A 154 7.69 10.68 -2.11
CA LYS A 154 7.47 11.94 -2.83
C LYS A 154 6.90 13.02 -1.91
N LYS A 155 5.91 12.67 -1.08
CA LYS A 155 5.35 13.60 -0.09
C LYS A 155 6.40 14.08 0.89
N SER A 156 7.27 13.18 1.37
CA SER A 156 8.34 13.51 2.30
C SER A 156 9.34 14.51 1.70
N ILE A 157 9.65 14.40 0.41
CA ILE A 157 10.51 15.36 -0.30
C ILE A 157 9.85 16.75 -0.33
N VAL A 158 8.55 16.80 -0.62
CA VAL A 158 7.78 18.05 -0.65
C VAL A 158 7.64 18.67 0.74
N GLU A 159 7.33 17.86 1.75
CA GLU A 159 7.22 18.31 3.15
C GLU A 159 8.55 18.88 3.66
N ALA A 160 9.68 18.30 3.22
CA ALA A 160 11.02 18.82 3.51
C ALA A 160 11.38 20.10 2.72
N GLY A 161 10.45 20.65 1.91
CA GLY A 161 10.64 21.90 1.17
C GLY A 161 11.31 21.75 -0.21
N TYR A 162 11.42 20.53 -0.73
CA TYR A 162 12.08 20.25 -2.01
C TYR A 162 11.07 19.86 -3.11
N LYS A 163 11.51 19.96 -4.37
CA LYS A 163 10.72 19.48 -5.52
C LYS A 163 11.02 18.03 -5.82
N VAL A 164 9.98 17.25 -6.11
CA VAL A 164 10.10 15.89 -6.67
C VAL A 164 10.63 16.02 -8.10
N ARG A 165 11.63 15.19 -8.43
CA ARG A 165 12.23 15.12 -9.78
C ARG A 165 11.50 14.12 -10.67
#